data_AF-A0A352KSY1-F1
#
_entry.id   AF-A0A352KSY1-F1
#
_cell.length_a   1.000
_cell.length_b   1.000
_cell.length_c   1.000
_cell.angle_alpha   90.00
_cell.angle_beta   90.00
_cell.angle_gamma   90.00
#
_symmetry.space_group_name_H-M   'P 1'
#
loop_
_entity.id
_entity.type
_entity.pdbx_description
1 polymer ?
#
loop_
_entity_poly.entity_id
_entity_poly.type
_entity_poly.pdbx_seq_one_letter_code
_entity_poly.pdbx_strand_id
1 'polypeptide(L)'
;MLTKEAFNALLKTLEEPPAHAIFILATTEAEKLLATILSRVQRFDFRKLTVPEIMARLGTVASCENVRADEDALRLIAVNSDGCLRDAESALEQVIALSGNAVGAKDVKEILGTIDIETAREFVNFLIKNNLAGAFRFLHQLNDGGSDPQEFAKALIGYFRKMTVLKVDSSLGKFIGAELTGEQMLNLQEQIRDVSVNDLSAILKKIVAAEQEMKKSPFPFLHLELAAVDIIEKN
;
A
#
# COMPACT_ATOMS: atom_id res chain seq x y z
N MET A 1 26.29 -2.74 -4.44
CA MET A 1 26.43 -2.53 -5.90
C MET A 1 27.70 -3.20 -6.37
N LEU A 2 27.71 -3.80 -7.56
CA LEU A 2 28.93 -4.38 -8.15
C LEU A 2 30.00 -3.28 -8.30
N THR A 3 31.25 -3.63 -8.02
CA THR A 3 32.38 -2.73 -8.24
C THR A 3 32.61 -2.50 -9.73
N LYS A 4 33.30 -1.42 -10.10
CA LYS A 4 33.59 -1.10 -11.51
C LYS A 4 34.39 -2.23 -12.18
N GLU A 5 35.29 -2.86 -11.44
CA GLU A 5 36.13 -3.96 -11.89
C GLU A 5 35.28 -5.21 -12.19
N ALA A 6 34.34 -5.54 -11.30
CA ALA A 6 33.39 -6.63 -11.50
C ALA A 6 32.48 -6.40 -12.72
N PHE A 7 32.07 -5.15 -12.95
CA PHE A 7 31.28 -4.76 -14.12
C PHE A 7 32.03 -4.95 -15.44
N ASN A 8 33.30 -4.56 -15.51
CA ASN A 8 34.11 -4.74 -16.71
C ASN A 8 34.41 -6.22 -17.00
N ALA A 9 34.60 -7.03 -15.96
CA ALA A 9 34.75 -8.48 -16.11
C ALA A 9 33.46 -9.09 -16.69
N LEU A 10 32.29 -8.71 -16.15
CA LEU A 10 30.99 -9.17 -16.64
C LEU A 10 30.76 -8.79 -18.11
N LEU A 11 31.13 -7.57 -18.53
CA LEU A 11 30.97 -7.12 -19.92
C LEU A 11 31.73 -8.01 -20.92
N LYS A 12 32.98 -8.36 -20.61
CA LYS A 12 33.78 -9.26 -21.47
C LYS A 12 33.12 -10.63 -21.61
N THR A 13 32.57 -11.14 -20.51
CA THR A 13 31.88 -12.44 -20.52
C THR A 13 30.51 -12.38 -21.20
N LEU A 14 29.81 -11.25 -21.17
CA LEU A 14 28.55 -11.07 -21.91
C LEU A 14 28.76 -10.89 -23.42
N GLU A 15 29.93 -10.42 -23.85
CA GLU A 15 30.30 -10.31 -25.28
C GLU A 15 30.62 -11.67 -25.90
N GLU A 16 31.36 -12.51 -25.18
CA GLU A 16 31.73 -13.85 -25.62
C GLU A 16 31.35 -14.88 -24.53
N PRO A 17 30.04 -15.15 -24.34
CA PRO A 17 29.58 -16.05 -23.30
C PRO A 17 30.04 -17.48 -23.60
N PRO A 18 30.55 -18.22 -22.59
CA PRO A 18 30.82 -19.64 -22.76
C PRO A 18 29.55 -20.38 -23.17
N ALA A 19 29.65 -21.32 -24.11
CA ALA A 19 28.49 -22.03 -24.66
C ALA A 19 27.65 -22.80 -23.61
N HIS A 20 28.22 -23.08 -22.43
CA HIS A 20 27.56 -23.77 -21.33
C HIS A 20 26.93 -22.82 -20.29
N ALA A 21 27.15 -21.51 -20.39
CA ALA A 21 26.76 -20.54 -19.38
C ALA A 21 25.51 -19.76 -19.82
N ILE A 22 24.55 -19.63 -18.91
CA ILE A 22 23.37 -18.76 -19.06
C ILE A 22 23.43 -17.71 -17.97
N PHE A 23 23.35 -16.43 -18.36
CA PHE A 23 23.32 -15.30 -17.42
C PHE A 23 21.89 -14.81 -17.21
N ILE A 24 21.45 -14.81 -15.96
CA ILE A 24 20.17 -14.20 -15.55
C ILE A 24 20.51 -13.03 -14.63
N LEU A 25 20.22 -11.82 -15.09
CA LEU A 25 20.41 -10.59 -14.33
C LEU A 25 19.07 -10.08 -13.82
N ALA A 26 18.98 -9.77 -12.53
CA ALA A 26 17.81 -9.18 -11.90
C ALA A 26 18.20 -7.85 -11.21
N THR A 27 17.43 -6.80 -11.44
CA THR A 27 17.60 -5.48 -10.81
C THR A 27 16.26 -4.80 -10.64
N THR A 28 16.13 -3.98 -9.60
CA THR A 28 14.99 -3.07 -9.40
C THR A 28 15.25 -1.68 -9.99
N GLU A 29 16.48 -1.39 -10.43
CA GLU A 29 16.95 -0.09 -10.91
C GLU A 29 17.66 -0.27 -12.27
N ALA A 30 16.88 -0.59 -13.30
CA ALA A 30 17.41 -0.89 -14.64
C ALA A 30 18.07 0.34 -15.28
N GLU A 31 17.62 1.54 -14.95
CA GLU A 31 18.16 2.82 -15.40
C GLU A 31 19.57 3.11 -14.88
N LYS A 32 19.99 2.45 -13.79
CA LYS A 32 21.36 2.54 -13.27
C LYS A 32 22.33 1.61 -14.00
N LEU A 33 21.83 0.70 -14.84
CA LEU A 33 22.68 -0.15 -15.67
C LEU A 33 23.21 0.60 -16.88
N LEU A 34 24.46 0.32 -17.25
CA LEU A 34 25.07 0.88 -18.44
C LEU A 34 24.37 0.38 -19.69
N ALA A 35 24.20 1.27 -20.68
CA ALA A 35 23.60 0.94 -21.97
C ALA A 35 24.33 -0.23 -22.67
N THR A 36 25.63 -0.41 -22.41
CA THR A 36 26.45 -1.51 -22.96
C THR A 36 26.00 -2.89 -22.48
N ILE A 37 25.46 -3.01 -21.26
CA ILE A 37 24.88 -4.27 -20.76
C ILE A 37 23.49 -4.45 -21.34
N LEU A 38 22.67 -3.40 -21.31
CA LEU A 38 21.30 -3.44 -21.82
C LEU A 38 21.23 -3.84 -23.29
N SER A 39 22.25 -3.50 -24.10
CA SER A 39 22.32 -3.89 -25.51
C SER A 39 22.71 -5.35 -25.75
N ARG A 40 23.13 -6.10 -24.71
CA ARG A 40 23.64 -7.49 -24.79
C ARG A 40 22.77 -8.49 -24.05
N VAL A 41 21.64 -8.04 -23.50
CA VAL A 41 20.70 -8.88 -22.75
C VAL A 41 19.31 -8.79 -23.34
N GLN A 42 18.57 -9.89 -23.26
CA GLN A 42 17.13 -9.83 -23.45
C GLN A 42 16.51 -9.25 -22.19
N ARG A 43 15.91 -8.05 -22.31
CA ARG A 43 15.22 -7.40 -21.20
C ARG A 43 13.80 -7.95 -21.07
N PHE A 44 13.43 -8.28 -19.84
CA PHE A 44 12.07 -8.59 -19.44
C PHE A 44 11.69 -7.68 -18.28
N ASP A 45 10.64 -6.88 -18.48
CA ASP A 45 10.11 -6.00 -17.45
C ASP A 45 8.96 -6.69 -16.73
N PHE A 46 9.11 -6.87 -15.42
CA PHE A 46 8.05 -7.39 -14.57
C PHE A 46 7.24 -6.22 -14.02
N ARG A 47 5.92 -6.29 -14.18
CA ARG A 47 5.00 -5.38 -13.52
C ARG A 47 4.63 -5.90 -12.13
N LYS A 48 4.18 -5.00 -11.27
CA LYS A 48 3.47 -5.37 -10.04
C LYS A 48 2.27 -6.26 -10.36
N LEU A 49 2.01 -7.22 -9.49
CA LEU A 49 0.80 -8.02 -9.55
C LEU A 49 -0.39 -7.18 -9.12
N THR A 50 -1.54 -7.48 -9.72
CA THR A 50 -2.82 -6.93 -9.31
C THR A 50 -3.33 -7.65 -8.07
N VAL A 51 -4.22 -7.00 -7.31
CA VAL A 51 -4.84 -7.62 -6.12
C VAL A 51 -5.50 -8.97 -6.44
N PRO A 52 -6.28 -9.14 -7.52
CA PRO A 52 -6.85 -10.44 -7.87
C PRO A 52 -5.81 -11.52 -8.18
N GLU A 53 -4.69 -11.17 -8.82
CA GLU A 53 -3.59 -12.11 -9.09
C GLU A 53 -2.95 -12.60 -7.80
N ILE A 54 -2.72 -11.70 -6.83
CA ILE A 54 -2.18 -12.07 -5.52
C ILE A 54 -3.19 -12.91 -4.75
N MET A 55 -4.46 -12.49 -4.68
CA MET A 55 -5.52 -13.26 -4.00
C MET A 55 -5.64 -14.68 -4.54
N ALA A 56 -5.62 -14.86 -5.87
CA ALA A 56 -5.68 -16.18 -6.49
C ALA A 56 -4.48 -17.06 -6.09
N ARG A 57 -3.28 -16.46 -6.04
CA ARG A 57 -2.07 -17.14 -5.60
C ARG A 57 -2.13 -17.51 -4.13
N LEU A 58 -2.50 -16.59 -3.25
CA LEU A 58 -2.66 -16.85 -1.81
C LEU A 58 -3.73 -17.90 -1.53
N GLY A 59 -4.85 -17.89 -2.26
CA GLY A 59 -5.89 -18.92 -2.15
C GLY A 59 -5.40 -20.30 -2.56
N THR A 60 -4.53 -20.37 -3.58
CA THR A 60 -3.86 -21.62 -3.97
C THR A 60 -2.93 -22.12 -2.86
N VAL A 61 -2.10 -21.22 -2.29
CA VAL A 61 -1.18 -21.54 -1.19
C VAL A 61 -1.97 -22.02 0.04
N ALA A 62 -3.00 -21.29 0.46
CA ALA A 62 -3.84 -21.68 1.59
C ALA A 62 -4.49 -23.06 1.38
N SER A 63 -4.95 -23.35 0.16
CA SER A 63 -5.53 -24.66 -0.18
C SER A 63 -4.48 -25.79 -0.11
N CYS A 64 -3.26 -25.56 -0.60
CA CYS A 64 -2.16 -26.52 -0.50
C CYS A 64 -1.79 -26.84 0.96
N GLU A 65 -1.84 -25.84 1.82
CA GLU A 65 -1.53 -25.95 3.26
C GLU A 65 -2.74 -26.39 4.11
N ASN A 66 -3.88 -26.72 3.49
CA ASN A 66 -5.14 -27.08 4.17
C ASN A 66 -5.64 -26.00 5.17
N VAL A 67 -5.45 -24.73 4.82
CA VAL A 67 -5.90 -23.57 5.58
C VAL A 67 -7.16 -23.00 4.94
N ARG A 68 -8.18 -22.73 5.75
CA ARG A 68 -9.36 -21.98 5.35
C ARG A 68 -9.11 -20.49 5.55
N ALA A 69 -8.84 -19.76 4.48
CA ALA A 69 -8.70 -18.31 4.49
C ALA A 69 -9.91 -17.63 3.87
N ASP A 70 -10.48 -16.64 4.57
CA ASP A 70 -11.60 -15.84 4.08
C ASP A 70 -11.14 -14.92 2.94
N GLU A 71 -12.03 -14.67 1.97
CA GLU A 71 -11.70 -13.82 0.81
C GLU A 71 -11.28 -12.40 1.25
N ASP A 72 -11.94 -11.83 2.25
CA ASP A 72 -11.60 -10.52 2.80
C ASP A 72 -10.23 -10.52 3.47
N ALA A 73 -9.81 -11.63 4.10
CA ALA A 73 -8.48 -11.78 4.68
C ALA A 73 -7.40 -11.78 3.58
N LEU A 74 -7.62 -12.56 2.52
CA LEU A 74 -6.72 -12.61 1.37
C LEU A 74 -6.64 -11.25 0.65
N ARG A 75 -7.78 -10.54 0.53
CA ARG A 75 -7.83 -9.20 -0.06
C ARG A 75 -7.02 -8.20 0.78
N LEU A 76 -7.19 -8.22 2.11
CA LEU A 76 -6.42 -7.36 3.00
C LEU A 76 -4.91 -7.60 2.88
N ILE A 77 -4.47 -8.86 2.86
CA ILE A 77 -3.05 -9.18 2.65
C ILE A 77 -2.60 -8.64 1.29
N ALA A 78 -3.33 -8.96 0.21
CA ALA A 78 -2.97 -8.56 -1.14
C ALA A 78 -2.88 -7.04 -1.34
N VAL A 79 -3.78 -6.26 -0.72
CA VAL A 79 -3.75 -4.79 -0.76
C VAL A 79 -2.53 -4.25 -0.02
N ASN A 80 -2.23 -4.80 1.16
CA ASN A 80 -1.09 -4.35 1.98
C ASN A 80 0.28 -4.74 1.39
N SER A 81 0.33 -5.74 0.51
CA SER A 81 1.59 -6.16 -0.13
C SER A 81 2.02 -5.33 -1.35
N ASP A 82 1.24 -4.33 -1.77
CA ASP A 82 1.59 -3.38 -2.85
C ASP A 82 2.15 -4.04 -4.13
N GLY A 83 1.57 -5.18 -4.53
CA GLY A 83 1.97 -5.92 -5.73
C GLY A 83 3.15 -6.87 -5.55
N CYS A 84 3.74 -6.97 -4.36
CA CYS A 84 4.84 -7.87 -4.01
C CYS A 84 4.30 -9.21 -3.51
N LEU A 85 4.39 -10.26 -4.34
CA LEU A 85 3.91 -11.59 -3.96
C LEU A 85 4.65 -12.17 -2.74
N ARG A 86 5.95 -11.92 -2.65
CA ARG A 86 6.77 -12.44 -1.56
C ARG A 86 6.31 -11.90 -0.20
N ASP A 87 6.00 -10.61 -0.14
CA ASP A 87 5.52 -9.98 1.08
C ASP A 87 4.12 -10.50 1.43
N ALA A 88 3.29 -10.77 0.42
CA ALA A 88 1.96 -11.37 0.59
C ALA A 88 2.02 -12.80 1.13
N GLU A 89 2.87 -13.66 0.56
CA GLU A 89 3.07 -15.04 1.04
C GLU A 89 3.66 -15.04 2.46
N SER A 90 4.64 -14.17 2.75
CA SER A 90 5.22 -14.04 4.09
C SER A 90 4.19 -13.59 5.14
N ALA A 91 3.33 -12.62 4.78
CA ALA A 91 2.26 -12.15 5.63
C ALA A 91 1.20 -13.24 5.89
N LEU A 92 0.83 -14.01 4.86
CA LEU A 92 -0.08 -15.14 5.02
C LEU A 92 0.50 -16.21 5.94
N GLU A 93 1.77 -16.58 5.76
CA GLU A 93 2.47 -17.53 6.64
C GLU A 93 2.46 -17.07 8.10
N GLN A 94 2.75 -15.78 8.34
CA GLN A 94 2.72 -15.21 9.68
C GLN A 94 1.32 -15.30 10.32
N VAL A 95 0.27 -15.02 9.54
CA VAL A 95 -1.11 -15.09 10.04
C VAL A 95 -1.51 -16.54 10.34
N ILE A 96 -1.16 -17.48 9.46
CA ILE A 96 -1.42 -18.92 9.67
C ILE A 96 -0.72 -19.42 10.94
N ALA A 97 0.52 -19.00 11.17
CA ALA A 97 1.29 -19.44 12.33
C ALA A 97 0.65 -19.03 13.68
N LEU A 98 -0.14 -17.96 13.70
CA LEU A 98 -0.73 -17.39 14.92
C LEU A 98 -2.23 -17.69 15.07
N SER A 99 -3.00 -17.75 13.97
CA SER A 99 -4.44 -18.04 13.98
C SER A 99 -4.78 -19.50 13.65
N GLY A 100 -3.80 -20.29 13.20
CA GLY A 100 -3.98 -21.69 12.81
C GLY A 100 -4.65 -21.83 11.44
N ASN A 101 -5.50 -22.86 11.30
CA ASN A 101 -6.05 -23.27 9.99
C ASN A 101 -7.30 -22.49 9.56
N ALA A 102 -7.71 -21.46 10.31
CA ALA A 102 -8.83 -20.59 9.97
C ALA A 102 -8.33 -19.14 10.05
N VAL A 103 -8.23 -18.49 8.89
CA VAL A 103 -7.70 -17.13 8.75
C VAL A 103 -8.83 -16.19 8.33
N GLY A 104 -9.25 -15.34 9.26
CA GLY A 104 -10.25 -14.29 9.01
C GLY A 104 -9.63 -12.91 8.81
N ALA A 105 -10.43 -11.96 8.33
CA ALA A 105 -9.99 -10.57 8.14
C ALA A 105 -9.55 -9.90 9.45
N LYS A 106 -10.15 -10.31 10.59
CA LYS A 106 -9.80 -9.80 11.91
C LYS A 106 -8.40 -10.26 12.34
N ASP A 107 -8.07 -11.51 12.10
CA ASP A 107 -6.75 -12.08 12.38
C ASP A 107 -5.64 -11.32 11.65
N VAL A 108 -5.85 -11.05 10.35
CA VAL A 108 -4.92 -10.28 9.52
C VAL A 108 -4.69 -8.88 10.11
N LYS A 109 -5.74 -8.21 10.57
CA LYS A 109 -5.64 -6.87 11.19
C LYS A 109 -4.84 -6.92 12.50
N GLU A 110 -5.17 -7.85 13.38
CA GLU A 110 -4.51 -7.97 14.69
C GLU A 110 -3.04 -8.39 14.58
N ILE A 111 -2.73 -9.31 13.67
CA ILE A 111 -1.37 -9.89 13.55
C ILE A 111 -0.44 -9.00 12.74
N LEU A 112 -0.90 -8.47 11.61
CA LEU A 112 -0.07 -7.63 10.75
C LEU A 112 -0.07 -6.17 11.19
N GLY A 113 -0.88 -5.80 12.19
CA GLY A 113 -1.06 -4.41 12.60
C GLY A 113 -1.58 -3.52 11.46
N THR A 114 -2.26 -4.12 10.48
CA THR A 114 -2.71 -3.40 9.30
C THR A 114 -3.86 -2.49 9.67
N ILE A 115 -3.76 -1.25 9.21
CA ILE A 115 -4.78 -0.25 9.49
C ILE A 115 -5.96 -0.47 8.57
N ASP A 116 -7.13 -0.60 9.19
CA ASP A 116 -8.36 -0.79 8.47
C ASP A 116 -8.69 0.44 7.64
N ILE A 117 -9.25 0.21 6.47
CA ILE A 117 -9.76 1.30 5.63
C ILE A 117 -10.87 2.08 6.35
N GLU A 118 -11.60 1.42 7.25
CA GLU A 118 -12.60 2.06 8.11
C GLU A 118 -11.99 3.08 9.06
N THR A 119 -10.79 2.83 9.59
CA THR A 119 -10.05 3.78 10.43
C THR A 119 -9.71 5.05 9.64
N ALA A 120 -9.24 4.88 8.39
CA ALA A 120 -9.01 6.02 7.51
C ALA A 120 -10.32 6.76 7.18
N ARG A 121 -11.41 6.02 6.89
CA ARG A 121 -12.74 6.59 6.62
C ARG A 121 -13.26 7.45 7.79
N GLU A 122 -13.11 6.96 9.02
CA GLU A 122 -13.58 7.66 10.22
C GLU A 122 -12.84 8.97 10.44
N PHE A 123 -11.51 8.98 10.28
CA PHE A 123 -10.74 10.22 10.35
C PHE A 123 -11.14 11.22 9.25
N VAL A 124 -11.34 10.74 8.03
CA VAL A 124 -11.81 11.57 6.91
C VAL A 124 -13.20 12.14 7.19
N ASN A 125 -14.09 11.41 7.84
CA ASN A 125 -15.38 11.95 8.27
C ASN A 125 -15.22 13.14 9.23
N PHE A 126 -14.28 13.10 10.17
CA PHE A 126 -14.03 14.24 11.05
C PHE A 126 -13.51 15.46 10.29
N LEU A 127 -12.63 15.24 9.29
CA LEU A 127 -12.12 16.31 8.44
C LEU A 127 -13.23 16.95 7.60
N ILE A 128 -14.06 16.15 6.92
CA ILE A 128 -15.16 16.64 6.07
C ILE A 128 -16.22 17.38 6.89
N LYS A 129 -16.51 16.90 8.11
CA LYS A 129 -17.51 17.52 9.01
C LYS A 129 -16.95 18.68 9.84
N ASN A 130 -15.72 19.14 9.57
CA ASN A 130 -15.05 20.20 10.32
C ASN A 130 -15.02 19.96 11.85
N ASN A 131 -14.94 18.69 12.28
CA ASN A 131 -14.93 18.31 13.69
C ASN A 131 -13.51 18.11 14.21
N LEU A 132 -12.83 19.22 14.49
CA LEU A 132 -11.44 19.22 14.96
C LEU A 132 -11.26 18.44 16.28
N ALA A 133 -12.17 18.65 17.25
CA ALA A 133 -12.13 17.93 18.52
C ALA A 133 -12.34 16.42 18.38
N GLY A 134 -13.12 15.99 17.37
CA GLY A 134 -13.27 14.59 16.99
C GLY A 134 -11.97 14.02 16.41
N ALA A 135 -11.36 14.74 15.46
CA ALA A 135 -10.11 14.35 14.83
C ALA A 135 -8.97 14.15 15.85
N PHE A 136 -8.80 15.09 16.79
CA PHE A 136 -7.77 14.99 17.83
C PHE A 136 -8.01 13.80 18.77
N ARG A 137 -9.25 13.60 19.23
CA ARG A 137 -9.57 12.44 20.07
C ARG A 137 -9.31 11.12 19.36
N PHE A 138 -9.62 11.06 18.07
CA PHE A 138 -9.36 9.87 17.26
C PHE A 138 -7.87 9.58 17.10
N LEU A 139 -7.04 10.60 16.80
CA LEU A 139 -5.59 10.43 16.71
C LEU A 139 -4.97 10.01 18.06
N HIS A 140 -5.46 10.57 19.17
CA HIS A 140 -5.03 10.16 20.51
C HIS A 140 -5.38 8.69 20.79
N GLN A 141 -6.58 8.26 20.42
CA GLN A 141 -6.99 6.85 20.57
C GLN A 141 -6.13 5.90 19.74
N LEU A 142 -5.76 6.28 18.51
CA LEU A 142 -4.84 5.50 17.68
C LEU A 142 -3.45 5.39 18.30
N ASN A 143 -2.94 6.51 18.84
CA ASN A 143 -1.65 6.55 19.50
C ASN A 143 -1.63 5.67 20.76
N ASP A 144 -2.66 5.77 21.62
CA ASP A 144 -2.80 4.93 22.81
C ASP A 144 -2.99 3.45 22.47
N GLY A 145 -3.64 3.17 21.34
CA GLY A 145 -3.82 1.82 20.80
C GLY A 145 -2.56 1.22 20.18
N GLY A 146 -1.44 1.95 20.14
CA GLY A 146 -0.16 1.48 19.58
C GLY A 146 -0.13 1.39 18.06
N SER A 147 -1.03 2.08 17.36
CA SER A 147 -1.05 2.09 15.89
C SER A 147 0.19 2.81 15.35
N ASP A 148 0.79 2.26 14.29
CA ASP A 148 1.91 2.91 13.62
C ASP A 148 1.43 4.18 12.88
N PRO A 149 1.95 5.38 13.23
CA PRO A 149 1.49 6.63 12.62
C PRO A 149 1.77 6.69 11.11
N GLN A 150 2.82 6.06 10.63
CA GLN A 150 3.27 6.10 9.25
C GLN A 150 2.40 5.19 8.39
N GLU A 151 2.08 3.99 8.88
CA GLU A 151 1.06 3.13 8.27
C GLU A 151 -0.30 3.82 8.25
N PHE A 152 -0.64 4.60 9.29
CA PHE A 152 -1.91 5.34 9.31
C PHE A 152 -1.94 6.42 8.24
N ALA A 153 -0.86 7.20 8.14
CA ALA A 153 -0.72 8.23 7.11
C ALA A 153 -0.77 7.63 5.69
N LYS A 154 -0.13 6.48 5.45
CA LYS A 154 -0.22 5.75 4.18
C LYS A 154 -1.65 5.29 3.88
N ALA A 155 -2.35 4.72 4.87
CA ALA A 155 -3.74 4.30 4.73
C ALA A 155 -4.65 5.48 4.38
N LEU A 156 -4.47 6.63 5.03
CA LEU A 156 -5.16 7.88 4.71
C LEU A 156 -4.90 8.35 3.28
N ILE A 157 -3.64 8.40 2.85
CA ILE A 157 -3.27 8.77 1.47
C ILE A 157 -3.94 7.82 0.46
N GLY A 158 -3.89 6.51 0.74
CA GLY A 158 -4.54 5.48 -0.06
C GLY A 158 -6.05 5.66 -0.14
N TYR A 159 -6.69 6.09 0.95
CA TYR A 159 -8.12 6.38 1.01
C TYR A 159 -8.49 7.63 0.18
N PHE A 160 -7.77 8.74 0.36
CA PHE A 160 -7.98 9.96 -0.44
C PHE A 160 -7.74 9.74 -1.93
N ARG A 161 -6.77 8.89 -2.30
CA ARG A 161 -6.57 8.47 -3.70
C ARG A 161 -7.82 7.83 -4.26
N LYS A 162 -8.41 6.87 -3.54
CA LYS A 162 -9.65 6.18 -3.93
C LYS A 162 -10.82 7.16 -4.07
N MET A 163 -10.98 8.09 -3.12
CA MET A 163 -12.00 9.14 -3.19
C MET A 163 -11.83 10.03 -4.42
N THR A 164 -10.60 10.45 -4.71
CA THR A 164 -10.28 11.32 -5.86
C THR A 164 -10.58 10.60 -7.18
N VAL A 165 -10.18 9.33 -7.30
CA VAL A 165 -10.45 8.52 -8.50
C VAL A 165 -11.95 8.44 -8.79
N LEU A 166 -12.77 8.10 -7.78
CA LEU A 166 -14.22 8.01 -7.96
C LEU A 166 -14.89 9.36 -8.24
N LYS A 167 -14.37 10.45 -7.65
CA LYS A 167 -14.92 11.79 -7.88
C LYS A 167 -14.61 12.32 -9.27
N VAL A 168 -13.42 12.02 -9.82
CA VAL A 168 -13.04 12.42 -11.18
C VAL A 168 -13.86 11.67 -12.22
N ASP A 169 -13.97 10.35 -12.09
CA ASP A 169 -14.83 9.55 -12.95
C ASP A 169 -15.22 8.23 -12.26
N SER A 170 -16.52 8.03 -12.07
CA SER A 170 -17.12 6.81 -11.52
C SER A 170 -16.72 5.53 -12.29
N SER A 171 -16.43 5.64 -13.59
CA SER A 171 -16.01 4.52 -14.42
C SER A 171 -14.62 3.97 -14.04
N LEU A 172 -13.79 4.83 -13.43
CA LEU A 172 -12.47 4.47 -12.89
C LEU A 172 -12.56 3.66 -11.60
N GLY A 173 -13.77 3.49 -11.02
CA GLY A 173 -14.01 2.61 -9.89
C GLY A 173 -13.56 1.17 -10.14
N LYS A 174 -13.46 0.73 -11.39
CA LYS A 174 -12.91 -0.58 -11.77
C LYS A 174 -11.44 -0.77 -11.36
N PHE A 175 -10.65 0.30 -11.29
CA PHE A 175 -9.23 0.23 -10.92
C PHE A 175 -9.03 -0.01 -9.43
N ILE A 176 -9.94 0.49 -8.60
CA ILE A 176 -9.89 0.37 -7.14
C ILE A 176 -10.85 -0.70 -6.60
N GLY A 177 -11.78 -1.19 -7.42
CA GLY A 177 -12.82 -2.11 -6.99
C GLY A 177 -12.28 -3.44 -6.48
N ALA A 178 -11.12 -3.90 -6.98
CA ALA A 178 -10.47 -5.09 -6.47
C ALA A 178 -9.86 -4.90 -5.06
N GLU A 179 -9.59 -3.64 -4.66
CA GLU A 179 -9.03 -3.31 -3.33
C GLU A 179 -10.13 -3.16 -2.26
N LEU A 180 -11.41 -3.12 -2.65
CA LEU A 180 -12.53 -2.72 -1.78
C LEU A 180 -13.61 -3.78 -1.72
N THR A 181 -14.26 -3.91 -0.56
CA THR A 181 -15.54 -4.61 -0.47
C THR A 181 -16.67 -3.78 -1.10
N GLY A 182 -17.79 -4.42 -1.42
CA GLY A 182 -18.98 -3.70 -1.92
C GLY A 182 -19.50 -2.64 -0.95
N GLU A 183 -19.45 -2.92 0.35
CA GLU A 183 -19.84 -1.98 1.41
C GLU A 183 -18.90 -0.77 1.48
N GLN A 184 -17.58 -1.00 1.44
CA GLN A 184 -16.59 0.07 1.45
C GLN A 184 -16.73 0.98 0.22
N MET A 185 -17.04 0.40 -0.95
CA MET A 185 -17.32 1.18 -2.16
C MET A 185 -18.53 2.10 -1.98
N LEU A 186 -19.62 1.61 -1.38
CA LEU A 186 -20.82 2.41 -1.12
C LEU A 186 -20.53 3.54 -0.14
N ASN A 187 -19.87 3.25 0.98
CA ASN A 187 -19.49 4.23 1.99
C ASN A 187 -18.63 5.36 1.40
N LEU A 188 -17.67 4.99 0.53
CA LEU A 188 -16.81 5.95 -0.14
C LEU A 188 -17.60 6.83 -1.12
N GLN A 189 -18.54 6.24 -1.87
CA GLN A 189 -19.44 6.97 -2.78
C GLN A 189 -20.34 7.97 -2.04
N GLU A 190 -20.73 7.69 -0.80
CA GLU A 190 -21.49 8.62 0.02
C GLU A 190 -20.63 9.81 0.47
N GLN A 191 -19.42 9.57 0.97
CA GLN A 191 -18.53 10.63 1.46
C GLN A 191 -18.09 11.62 0.36
N ILE A 192 -17.96 11.15 -0.89
CA ILE A 192 -17.55 12.02 -1.99
C ILE A 192 -18.67 12.92 -2.51
N ARG A 193 -19.94 12.72 -2.13
CA ARG A 193 -21.06 13.50 -2.69
C ARG A 193 -20.89 15.00 -2.43
N ASP A 194 -20.60 15.34 -1.18
CA ASP A 194 -20.59 16.73 -0.70
C ASP A 194 -19.21 17.40 -0.76
N VAL A 195 -18.18 16.70 -1.26
CA VAL A 195 -16.81 17.21 -1.32
C VAL A 195 -16.38 17.49 -2.75
N SER A 196 -15.71 18.61 -3.00
CA SER A 196 -15.18 18.94 -4.32
C SER A 196 -13.82 18.27 -4.59
N VAL A 197 -13.46 18.08 -5.87
CA VAL A 197 -12.14 17.52 -6.25
C VAL A 197 -11.00 18.42 -5.78
N ASN A 198 -11.21 19.74 -5.81
CA ASN A 198 -10.20 20.71 -5.37
C ASN A 198 -9.92 20.59 -3.87
N ASP A 199 -10.96 20.39 -3.06
CA ASP A 199 -10.83 20.21 -1.61
C ASP A 199 -10.11 18.90 -1.30
N LEU A 200 -10.47 17.80 -1.97
CA LEU A 200 -9.77 16.51 -1.82
C LEU A 200 -8.29 16.64 -2.17
N SER A 201 -7.95 17.34 -3.25
CA SER A 201 -6.57 17.57 -3.67
C SER A 201 -5.79 18.44 -2.68
N ALA A 202 -6.42 19.50 -2.16
CA ALA A 202 -5.82 20.37 -1.16
C ALA A 202 -5.55 19.64 0.16
N ILE A 203 -6.51 18.83 0.62
CA ILE A 203 -6.38 17.99 1.81
C ILE A 203 -5.27 16.94 1.63
N LEU A 204 -5.29 16.22 0.51
CA LEU A 204 -4.29 15.19 0.21
C LEU A 204 -2.86 15.75 0.22
N LYS A 205 -2.64 16.94 -0.34
CA LYS A 205 -1.31 17.59 -0.30
C LYS A 205 -0.83 17.86 1.12
N LYS A 206 -1.72 18.28 2.03
CA LYS A 206 -1.37 18.53 3.44
C LYS A 206 -1.04 17.22 4.17
N ILE A 207 -1.81 16.17 3.92
CA ILE A 207 -1.56 14.85 4.54
C ILE A 207 -0.24 14.25 4.02
N VAL A 208 0.06 14.37 2.72
CA VAL A 208 1.34 13.93 2.16
C VAL A 208 2.51 14.71 2.75
N ALA A 209 2.36 16.03 2.93
CA ALA A 209 3.39 16.83 3.61
C ALA A 209 3.59 16.39 5.06
N ALA A 210 2.50 16.13 5.80
CA ALA A 210 2.56 15.61 7.15
C ALA A 210 3.30 14.26 7.20
N GLU A 211 2.99 13.30 6.33
CA GLU A 211 3.66 11.98 6.26
C GLU A 211 5.19 12.11 6.10
N GLN A 212 5.65 13.08 5.31
CA GLN A 212 7.07 13.30 5.09
C GLN A 212 7.78 13.86 6.33
N GLU A 213 7.14 14.79 7.03
CA GLU A 213 7.69 15.39 8.25
C GLU A 213 7.66 14.41 9.44
N MET A 214 6.65 13.52 9.49
CA MET A 214 6.53 12.47 10.51
C MET A 214 7.76 11.57 10.60
N LYS A 215 8.43 11.28 9.48
CA LYS A 215 9.64 10.43 9.43
C LYS A 215 10.81 10.99 10.23
N LYS A 216 10.83 12.29 10.49
CA LYS A 216 11.93 12.99 11.15
C LYS A 216 11.56 13.48 12.55
N SER A 217 10.33 13.25 12.99
CA SER A 217 9.81 13.84 14.21
C SER A 217 9.82 12.87 15.39
N PRO A 218 10.15 13.34 16.61
CA PRO A 218 9.92 12.57 17.83
C PRO A 218 8.42 12.43 18.17
N PHE A 219 7.54 13.22 17.56
CA PHE A 219 6.09 13.18 17.76
C PHE A 219 5.37 13.07 16.40
N PRO A 220 5.27 11.88 15.80
CA PRO A 220 4.67 11.72 14.48
C PRO A 220 3.22 12.20 14.41
N PHE A 221 2.36 11.81 15.36
CA PHE A 221 0.94 12.18 15.36
C PHE A 221 0.68 13.70 15.38
N LEU A 222 1.59 14.49 15.95
CA LEU A 222 1.50 15.96 15.94
C LEU A 222 1.37 16.52 14.52
N HIS A 223 2.00 15.90 13.53
CA HIS A 223 1.96 16.40 12.14
C HIS A 223 0.59 16.16 11.50
N LEU A 224 -0.10 15.07 11.87
CA LEU A 224 -1.47 14.82 11.44
C LEU A 224 -2.45 15.74 12.16
N GLU A 225 -2.21 16.05 13.44
CA GLU A 225 -2.99 17.02 14.21
C GLU A 225 -2.88 18.43 13.59
N LEU A 226 -1.67 18.89 13.30
CA LEU A 226 -1.42 20.17 12.64
C LEU A 226 -2.04 20.21 11.24
N ALA A 227 -1.93 19.13 10.47
CA ALA A 227 -2.61 19.04 9.18
C ALA A 227 -4.13 19.14 9.33
N ALA A 228 -4.72 18.51 10.34
CA ALA A 228 -6.16 18.60 10.61
C ALA A 228 -6.60 20.03 10.96
N VAL A 229 -5.82 20.75 11.78
CA VAL A 229 -6.05 22.18 12.07
C VAL A 229 -6.03 22.99 10.77
N ASP A 230 -4.96 22.85 9.98
CA ASP A 230 -4.80 23.58 8.73
C ASP A 230 -5.92 23.30 7.74
N ILE A 231 -6.45 22.08 7.70
CA ILE A 231 -7.55 21.67 6.81
C ILE A 231 -8.86 22.32 7.25
N ILE A 232 -9.18 22.24 8.54
CA ILE A 232 -10.48 22.67 9.07
C ILE A 232 -10.56 24.19 9.22
N GLU A 233 -9.49 24.87 9.61
CA GLU A 233 -9.50 26.33 9.81
C GLU A 233 -9.35 27.16 8.52
N LYS A 234 -9.00 26.53 7.38
CA LYS A 234 -8.96 27.20 6.07
C LYS A 234 -10.28 27.14 5.29
N ASN A 235 -11.27 26.41 5.79
CA ASN A 235 -12.64 26.38 5.27
C ASN A 235 -13.57 27.24 6.12
#